data_AF-A0A0B1SAG0-F1
#
_entry.id   AF-A0A0B1SAG0-F1
#
_cell.length_a   1.000
_cell.length_b   1.000
_cell.length_c   1.000
_cell.angle_alpha   90.00
_cell.angle_beta   90.00
_cell.angle_gamma   90.00
#
_symmetry.space_group_name_H-M   'P 1'
#
loop_
_entity.id
_entity.type
_entity.pdbx_description
1 polymer ?
#
loop_
_entity_poly.entity_id
_entity_poly.type
_entity_poly.pdbx_seq_one_letter_code
_entity_poly.pdbx_strand_id
1 'polypeptide(L)'
;MLYISFRAFFKILHYARENSNWKTELLPCPFVKQQAFDCALVVKPTRGSFLEYKAGDDLHIGISDSKSVVRSFWLNGISAEDSNWDGSLVIYRFISENGKFDQSLYRFISSCSQKFDGQLYDESNWNCFDFVVEFMRASNFPNIMKVTFVSHFVQKPLNNAIKYSALVHKAMENGFILL
;
A
#
# COMPACT_ATOMS: atom_id res chain seq x y z
N MET A 1 -26.61 2.43 -7.83
CA MET A 1 -25.70 1.28 -7.57
C MET A 1 -25.35 1.36 -6.08
N LEU A 2 -25.51 0.29 -5.27
CA LEU A 2 -25.40 0.40 -3.79
C LEU A 2 -24.28 -0.50 -3.22
N TYR A 3 -23.49 0.04 -2.29
CA TYR A 3 -22.44 -0.66 -1.52
C TYR A 3 -22.81 -0.75 -0.03
N ILE A 4 -22.49 -1.86 0.63
CA ILE A 4 -22.96 -2.20 1.99
C ILE A 4 -21.79 -2.41 2.97
N SER A 5 -21.90 -1.83 4.17
CA SER A 5 -21.10 -2.12 5.37
C SER A 5 -21.78 -3.17 6.27
N PHE A 6 -20.98 -4.02 6.92
CA PHE A 6 -21.39 -5.24 7.66
C PHE A 6 -22.45 -5.04 8.76
N ARG A 7 -22.65 -3.83 9.30
CA ARG A 7 -23.60 -3.58 10.41
C ARG A 7 -25.03 -3.20 9.98
N ALA A 8 -25.25 -2.81 8.73
CA ALA A 8 -26.56 -2.37 8.22
C ALA A 8 -27.27 -3.43 7.34
N PHE A 9 -26.69 -4.63 7.26
CA PHE A 9 -27.06 -5.66 6.28
C PHE A 9 -28.56 -6.02 6.31
N PHE A 10 -29.18 -6.09 7.48
CA PHE A 10 -30.59 -6.49 7.60
C PHE A 10 -31.61 -5.42 7.18
N LYS A 11 -31.37 -4.12 7.45
CA LYS A 11 -32.30 -3.04 7.04
C LYS A 11 -32.27 -2.77 5.54
N ILE A 12 -31.09 -2.90 4.92
CA ILE A 12 -30.90 -2.65 3.49
C ILE A 12 -31.45 -3.81 2.65
N LEU A 13 -31.29 -5.06 3.10
CA LEU A 13 -31.89 -6.21 2.43
C LEU A 13 -33.42 -6.12 2.36
N HIS A 14 -34.06 -5.56 3.38
CA HIS A 14 -35.51 -5.30 3.37
C HIS A 14 -35.88 -4.28 2.29
N TYR A 15 -35.19 -3.14 2.25
CA TYR A 15 -35.45 -2.05 1.30
C TYR A 15 -35.12 -2.43 -0.16
N ALA A 16 -34.07 -3.23 -0.37
CA ALA A 16 -33.70 -3.78 -1.67
C ALA A 16 -34.69 -4.86 -2.15
N ARG A 17 -35.30 -5.64 -1.23
CA ARG A 17 -36.37 -6.59 -1.57
C ARG A 17 -37.62 -5.92 -2.11
N GLU A 18 -37.91 -4.71 -1.65
CA GLU A 18 -39.05 -3.91 -2.09
C GLU A 18 -38.81 -3.17 -3.42
N ASN A 19 -37.56 -3.12 -3.89
CA ASN A 19 -37.17 -2.41 -5.12
C ASN A 19 -36.39 -3.34 -6.07
N SER A 20 -37.12 -4.13 -6.87
CA SER A 20 -36.61 -5.20 -7.76
C SER A 20 -35.58 -4.77 -8.82
N ASN A 21 -35.35 -3.47 -8.99
CA ASN A 21 -34.42 -2.92 -9.98
C ASN A 21 -33.03 -2.61 -9.40
N TRP A 22 -32.79 -2.91 -8.11
CA TRP A 22 -31.55 -2.56 -7.43
C TRP A 22 -30.57 -3.73 -7.45
N LYS A 23 -29.31 -3.44 -7.79
CA LYS A 23 -28.21 -4.40 -7.73
C LYS A 23 -27.25 -4.01 -6.62
N THR A 24 -26.91 -4.98 -5.77
CA THR A 24 -25.92 -4.85 -4.71
C THR A 24 -24.58 -5.38 -5.21
N GLU A 25 -23.49 -4.67 -4.90
CA GLU A 25 -22.12 -5.11 -5.18
C GLU A 25 -21.25 -4.95 -3.94
N LEU A 26 -20.27 -5.83 -3.77
CA LEU A 26 -19.26 -5.70 -2.72
C LEU A 26 -18.20 -4.73 -3.19
N LEU A 27 -17.83 -3.76 -2.33
CA LEU A 27 -16.73 -2.86 -2.62
C LEU A 27 -15.42 -3.57 -2.30
N PRO A 28 -14.55 -3.85 -3.28
CA PRO A 28 -13.28 -4.51 -3.00
C PRO A 28 -12.44 -3.63 -2.07
N CYS A 29 -12.01 -4.21 -0.95
CA CYS A 29 -11.08 -3.53 -0.04
C CYS A 29 -9.70 -3.46 -0.70
N PRO A 30 -9.10 -2.26 -0.87
CA PRO A 30 -7.77 -2.14 -1.45
C PRO A 30 -6.66 -2.48 -0.45
N PHE A 31 -6.98 -2.58 0.84
CA PHE A 31 -6.03 -2.80 1.92
C PHE A 31 -5.77 -4.30 2.10
N VAL A 32 -4.51 -4.69 2.08
CA VAL A 32 -4.11 -6.11 2.14
C VAL A 32 -3.41 -6.43 3.46
N LYS A 33 -3.55 -7.70 3.87
CA LYS A 33 -2.77 -8.28 4.97
C LYS A 33 -1.33 -8.51 4.54
N GLN A 34 -0.40 -8.41 5.48
CA GLN A 34 1.02 -8.59 5.18
C GLN A 34 1.32 -9.90 4.47
N GLN A 35 0.74 -10.99 4.96
CA GLN A 35 0.92 -12.34 4.43
C GLN A 35 0.28 -12.55 3.05
N ALA A 36 -0.47 -11.56 2.53
CA ALA A 36 -1.11 -11.62 1.21
C ALA A 36 -0.31 -10.89 0.11
N PHE A 37 0.85 -10.32 0.44
CA PHE A 37 1.75 -9.74 -0.56
C PHE A 37 3.16 -10.31 -0.45
N ASP A 38 3.57 -11.00 -1.49
CA ASP A 38 4.91 -11.49 -1.74
C ASP A 38 5.54 -10.68 -2.88
N CYS A 39 6.86 -10.51 -2.83
CA CYS A 39 7.65 -9.90 -3.91
C CYS A 39 7.01 -8.59 -4.43
N ALA A 40 6.75 -7.61 -3.56
CA ALA A 40 5.95 -6.44 -3.90
C ALA A 40 6.53 -5.13 -3.37
N LEU A 41 6.17 -4.02 -4.01
CA LEU A 41 6.26 -2.70 -3.41
C LEU A 41 4.96 -2.41 -2.66
N VAL A 42 5.09 -2.01 -1.41
CA VAL A 42 3.96 -1.73 -0.53
C VAL A 42 4.08 -0.38 0.14
N VAL A 43 2.95 0.29 0.32
CA VAL A 43 2.86 1.60 0.98
C VAL A 43 1.77 1.59 2.05
N LYS A 44 2.02 2.24 3.17
CA LYS A 44 1.08 2.45 4.27
C LYS A 44 1.19 3.87 4.82
N PRO A 45 0.20 4.38 5.56
CA PRO A 45 0.38 5.60 6.34
C PRO A 45 1.52 5.41 7.35
N THR A 46 2.30 6.46 7.58
CA THR A 46 3.31 6.45 8.63
C THR A 46 2.67 6.30 10.01
N ARG A 47 1.45 6.83 10.19
CA ARG A 47 0.66 6.74 11.42
C ARG A 47 -0.76 6.27 11.12
N GLY A 48 -1.30 5.40 11.97
CA GLY A 48 -2.68 4.93 11.89
C GLY A 48 -2.95 4.07 10.65
N SER A 49 -4.16 4.20 10.11
CA SER A 49 -4.64 3.43 8.96
C SER A 49 -5.08 4.33 7.80
N PHE A 50 -5.26 3.76 6.60
CA PHE A 50 -5.82 4.51 5.47
C PHE A 50 -7.25 5.01 5.70
N LEU A 51 -7.97 4.46 6.69
CA LEU A 51 -9.27 4.99 7.10
C LEU A 51 -9.12 6.33 7.84
N GLU A 52 -7.99 6.57 8.51
CA GLU A 52 -7.71 7.82 9.25
C GLU A 52 -6.87 8.81 8.43
N TYR A 53 -6.23 8.32 7.37
CA TYR A 53 -5.35 9.08 6.49
C TYR A 53 -6.04 10.27 5.81
N LYS A 54 -5.38 11.42 5.88
CA LYS A 54 -5.76 12.65 5.17
C LYS A 54 -4.77 12.95 4.06
N ALA A 55 -5.26 13.58 3.00
CA ALA A 55 -4.38 13.99 1.90
C ALA A 55 -3.29 14.93 2.43
N GLY A 56 -2.03 14.55 2.21
CA GLY A 56 -0.86 15.25 2.73
C GLY A 56 -0.21 14.60 3.95
N ASP A 57 -0.87 13.62 4.58
CA ASP A 57 -0.23 12.82 5.64
C ASP A 57 0.91 11.97 5.06
N ASP A 58 1.92 11.73 5.89
CA ASP A 58 3.12 10.97 5.49
C ASP A 58 2.82 9.50 5.22
N LEU A 59 3.53 8.97 4.23
CA LEU A 59 3.49 7.58 3.84
C LEU A 59 4.83 6.91 4.12
N HIS A 60 4.79 5.64 4.49
CA HIS A 60 5.94 4.76 4.57
C HIS A 60 5.87 3.68 3.49
N ILE A 61 6.99 3.39 2.86
CA ILE A 61 7.07 2.49 1.71
C ILE A 61 8.20 1.45 1.90
N GLY A 62 7.97 0.25 1.40
CA GLY A 62 8.92 -0.86 1.53
C GLY A 62 8.79 -1.89 0.41
N ILE A 63 9.70 -2.86 0.44
CA ILE A 63 9.82 -3.95 -0.53
C ILE A 63 9.62 -5.26 0.23
N SER A 64 8.58 -6.03 -0.09
CA SER A 64 8.37 -7.36 0.50
C SER A 64 9.13 -8.43 -0.28
N ASP A 65 9.75 -9.36 0.44
CA ASP A 65 10.33 -10.58 -0.15
C ASP A 65 9.25 -11.65 -0.39
N SER A 66 9.67 -12.85 -0.85
CA SER A 66 8.75 -13.97 -1.08
C SER A 66 8.04 -14.50 0.16
N LYS A 67 8.51 -14.14 1.36
CA LYS A 67 7.92 -14.50 2.66
C LYS A 67 7.13 -13.36 3.28
N SER A 68 6.86 -12.30 2.51
CA SER A 68 6.19 -11.09 2.97
C SER A 68 6.93 -10.31 4.05
N VAL A 69 8.23 -10.54 4.25
CA VAL A 69 9.06 -9.69 5.12
C VAL A 69 9.38 -8.42 4.37
N VAL A 70 9.02 -7.27 4.95
CA VAL A 70 9.20 -5.97 4.31
C VAL A 70 10.55 -5.38 4.69
N ARG A 71 11.28 -4.93 3.68
CA ARG A 71 12.50 -4.14 3.80
C ARG A 71 12.15 -2.68 3.57
N SER A 72 12.47 -1.84 4.55
CA SER A 72 12.19 -0.40 4.50
C SER A 72 13.37 0.38 5.09
N PHE A 73 13.51 1.65 4.70
CA PHE A 73 14.56 2.54 5.20
C PHE A 73 13.98 3.59 6.13
N TRP A 74 14.57 3.75 7.31
CA TRP A 74 14.17 4.74 8.30
C TRP A 74 15.39 5.20 9.13
N LEU A 75 15.14 5.83 10.27
CA LEU A 75 16.16 6.36 11.21
C LEU A 75 17.16 5.32 11.74
N ASN A 76 16.84 4.03 11.67
CA ASN A 76 17.75 2.94 12.08
C ASN A 76 18.44 2.26 10.89
N GLY A 77 18.35 2.83 9.69
CA GLY A 77 18.82 2.22 8.46
C GLY A 77 17.80 1.27 7.84
N ILE A 78 18.28 0.35 7.00
CA ILE A 78 17.43 -0.68 6.37
C ILE A 78 16.99 -1.70 7.42
N SER A 79 15.68 -1.81 7.63
CA SER A 79 15.06 -2.73 8.58
C SER A 79 14.41 -3.93 7.91
N ALA A 80 14.19 -5.00 8.67
CA ALA A 80 13.38 -6.16 8.30
C ALA A 80 12.12 -6.16 9.17
N GLU A 81 10.95 -6.18 8.56
CA GLU A 81 9.67 -6.10 9.27
C GLU A 81 8.77 -7.24 8.82
N ASP A 82 8.55 -8.22 9.70
CA ASP A 82 7.63 -9.35 9.48
C ASP A 82 6.19 -9.07 9.98
N SER A 83 5.99 -7.85 10.51
CA SER A 83 4.75 -7.36 11.09
C SER A 83 4.63 -5.84 10.87
N ASN A 84 3.48 -5.25 11.23
CA ASN A 84 3.17 -3.81 11.11
C ASN A 84 2.96 -3.28 9.68
N TRP A 85 2.80 -4.16 8.69
CA TRP A 85 2.40 -3.77 7.33
C TRP A 85 0.99 -4.23 6.94
N ASP A 86 0.18 -4.65 7.92
CA ASP A 86 -1.23 -4.91 7.71
C ASP A 86 -1.99 -3.63 7.31
N GLY A 87 -2.87 -3.77 6.32
CA GLY A 87 -3.64 -2.65 5.79
C GLY A 87 -2.88 -1.82 4.75
N SER A 88 -1.74 -2.30 4.27
CA SER A 88 -0.96 -1.65 3.21
C SER A 88 -1.67 -1.71 1.85
N LEU A 89 -1.21 -0.87 0.93
CA LEU A 89 -1.52 -0.97 -0.51
C LEU A 89 -0.35 -1.64 -1.22
N VAL A 90 -0.66 -2.57 -2.11
CA VAL A 90 0.31 -3.07 -3.09
C VAL A 90 0.30 -2.13 -4.29
N ILE A 91 1.43 -1.47 -4.56
CA ILE A 91 1.55 -0.53 -5.68
C ILE A 91 2.23 -1.15 -6.89
N TYR A 92 3.00 -2.22 -6.68
CA TYR A 92 3.65 -2.97 -7.73
C TYR A 92 3.96 -4.39 -7.26
N ARG A 93 3.79 -5.39 -8.14
CA ARG A 93 4.19 -6.78 -7.88
C ARG A 93 5.29 -7.17 -8.85
N PHE A 94 6.36 -7.73 -8.31
CA PHE A 94 7.44 -8.30 -9.09
C PHE A 94 7.11 -9.74 -9.44
N ILE A 95 7.50 -10.16 -10.65
CA ILE A 95 7.45 -11.57 -11.04
C ILE A 95 8.68 -12.24 -10.42
N SER A 96 8.46 -13.20 -9.52
CA SER A 96 9.53 -13.98 -8.89
C SER A 96 9.56 -15.38 -9.48
N GLU A 97 10.60 -15.68 -10.25
CA GLU A 97 10.88 -17.03 -10.74
C GLU A 97 11.99 -17.65 -9.91
N ASN A 98 11.74 -18.85 -9.36
CA ASN A 98 12.76 -19.69 -8.70
C ASN A 98 13.59 -18.95 -7.63
N GLY A 99 12.99 -18.03 -6.86
CA GLY A 99 13.66 -17.30 -5.78
C GLY A 99 14.65 -16.21 -6.22
N LYS A 100 14.73 -15.89 -7.53
CA LYS A 100 15.65 -14.85 -8.06
C LYS A 100 15.36 -13.46 -7.51
N PHE A 101 14.10 -13.17 -7.16
CA PHE A 101 13.73 -11.88 -6.57
C PHE A 101 14.41 -11.66 -5.22
N ASP A 102 14.26 -12.61 -4.29
CA ASP A 102 14.87 -12.53 -2.96
C ASP A 102 16.39 -12.40 -3.03
N GLN A 103 17.04 -13.14 -3.94
CA GLN A 103 18.47 -13.03 -4.14
C GLN A 103 18.87 -11.63 -4.65
N SER A 104 18.10 -11.05 -5.56
CA SER A 104 18.35 -9.69 -6.07
C SER A 104 18.15 -8.65 -4.99
N LEU A 105 17.08 -8.76 -4.19
CA LEU A 105 16.81 -7.88 -3.05
C LEU A 105 17.93 -7.95 -2.01
N TYR A 106 18.37 -9.16 -1.65
CA TYR A 106 19.47 -9.36 -0.71
C TYR A 106 20.79 -8.75 -1.22
N ARG A 107 21.13 -8.98 -2.50
CA ARG A 107 22.33 -8.40 -3.11
C ARG A 107 22.29 -6.87 -3.14
N PHE A 108 21.14 -6.31 -3.49
CA PHE A 108 20.93 -4.85 -3.47
C PHE A 108 21.13 -4.28 -2.07
N ILE A 109 20.47 -4.84 -1.05
CA ILE A 109 20.61 -4.38 0.34
C ILE A 109 22.06 -4.47 0.81
N SER A 110 22.73 -5.58 0.47
CA SER A 110 24.15 -5.76 0.82
C SER A 110 25.03 -4.68 0.18
N SER A 111 24.78 -4.33 -1.10
CA SER A 111 25.59 -3.35 -1.82
C SER A 111 25.29 -1.89 -1.45
N CYS A 112 24.10 -1.58 -0.92
CA CYS A 112 23.70 -0.22 -0.59
C CYS A 112 23.59 0.06 0.93
N SER A 113 23.91 -0.91 1.79
CA SER A 113 23.77 -0.80 3.25
C SER A 113 24.38 0.48 3.85
N GLN A 114 25.60 0.84 3.46
CA GLN A 114 26.25 2.09 3.92
C GLN A 114 25.59 3.36 3.39
N LYS A 115 24.97 3.30 2.20
CA LYS A 115 24.26 4.43 1.59
C LYS A 115 22.90 4.70 2.27
N PHE A 116 22.34 3.67 2.89
CA PHE A 116 21.09 3.71 3.65
C PHE A 116 21.34 3.46 5.13
N ASP A 117 22.39 4.10 5.65
CA ASP A 117 22.60 4.23 7.09
C ASP A 117 21.54 5.18 7.68
N GLY A 118 21.05 4.86 8.87
CA GLY A 118 20.00 5.63 9.54
C GLY A 118 20.38 7.08 9.83
N GLN A 119 21.67 7.36 10.03
CA GLN A 119 22.18 8.72 10.25
C GLN A 119 22.11 9.59 8.98
N LEU A 120 21.99 8.97 7.81
CA LEU A 120 21.86 9.65 6.52
C LEU A 120 20.38 9.84 6.12
N TYR A 121 19.43 9.39 6.95
CA TYR A 121 18.01 9.57 6.68
C TYR A 121 17.66 11.06 6.69
N ASP A 122 17.04 11.52 5.60
CA ASP A 122 16.48 12.86 5.45
C ASP A 122 15.07 12.74 4.85
N GLU A 123 14.07 13.23 5.60
CA GLU A 123 12.65 13.07 5.25
C GLU A 123 12.30 13.62 3.85
N SER A 124 13.04 14.61 3.35
CA SER A 124 12.76 15.27 2.08
C SER A 124 13.60 14.70 0.92
N ASN A 125 14.87 14.43 1.17
CA ASN A 125 15.89 14.21 0.15
C ASN A 125 16.43 12.78 0.12
N TRP A 126 16.41 12.05 1.24
CA TRP A 126 16.96 10.71 1.34
C TRP A 126 16.15 9.84 2.31
N ASN A 127 15.04 9.29 1.83
CA ASN A 127 14.03 8.62 2.64
C ASN A 127 13.63 7.23 2.08
N CYS A 128 12.59 6.64 2.65
CA CYS A 128 12.09 5.32 2.23
C CYS A 128 11.69 5.23 0.75
N PHE A 129 11.27 6.34 0.12
CA PHE A 129 11.00 6.36 -1.32
C PHE A 129 12.29 6.30 -2.14
N ASP A 130 13.38 6.94 -1.70
CA ASP A 130 14.68 6.81 -2.39
C ASP A 130 15.19 5.37 -2.35
N PHE A 131 15.02 4.70 -1.22
CA PHE A 131 15.36 3.29 -1.07
C PHE A 131 14.66 2.41 -2.12
N VAL A 132 13.34 2.58 -2.27
CA VAL A 132 12.56 1.84 -3.27
C VAL A 132 12.94 2.23 -4.70
N VAL A 133 13.17 3.51 -4.96
CA VAL A 133 13.59 4.01 -6.28
C VAL A 133 14.96 3.44 -6.67
N GLU A 134 15.93 3.38 -5.76
CA GLU A 134 17.24 2.78 -6.01
C GLU A 134 17.13 1.27 -6.29
N PHE A 135 16.25 0.55 -5.58
CA PHE A 135 15.98 -0.86 -5.89
C PHE A 135 15.38 -1.03 -7.29
N MET A 136 14.43 -0.16 -7.66
CA MET A 136 13.81 -0.16 -8.99
C MET A 136 14.85 0.10 -10.09
N ARG A 137 15.79 1.03 -9.87
CA ARG A 137 16.93 1.31 -10.76
C ARG A 137 17.86 0.12 -10.91
N ALA A 138 18.19 -0.55 -9.81
CA ALA A 138 19.04 -1.74 -9.80
C ALA A 138 18.38 -2.96 -10.44
N SER A 139 17.04 -2.97 -10.54
CA SER A 139 16.27 -4.07 -11.11
C SER A 139 16.04 -3.88 -12.62
N ASN A 140 15.02 -3.11 -13.01
CA ASN A 140 14.54 -3.02 -14.39
C ASN A 140 14.22 -1.59 -14.85
N PHE A 141 14.44 -0.59 -14.00
CA PHE A 141 14.02 0.81 -14.23
C PHE A 141 15.19 1.79 -14.05
N PRO A 142 16.29 1.68 -14.83
CA PRO A 142 17.56 2.33 -14.54
C PRO A 142 17.50 3.86 -14.43
N ASN A 143 16.53 4.50 -15.10
CA ASN A 143 16.41 5.96 -15.16
C ASN A 143 15.18 6.52 -14.42
N ILE A 144 14.51 5.73 -13.58
CA ILE A 144 13.31 6.21 -12.88
C ILE A 144 13.68 7.28 -11.85
N MET A 145 13.01 8.43 -11.89
CA MET A 145 13.12 9.48 -10.87
C MET A 145 12.05 9.31 -9.81
N LYS A 146 12.28 9.81 -8.59
CA LYS A 146 11.30 9.74 -7.47
C LYS A 146 9.94 10.32 -7.87
N VAL A 147 9.92 11.48 -8.53
CA VAL A 147 8.67 12.11 -8.99
C VAL A 147 7.90 11.23 -10.00
N THR A 148 8.61 10.61 -10.94
CA THR A 148 8.02 9.71 -11.93
C THR A 148 7.52 8.43 -11.27
N PHE A 149 8.27 7.90 -10.30
CA PHE A 149 7.87 6.74 -9.51
C PHE A 149 6.55 7.00 -8.76
N VAL A 150 6.46 8.12 -8.04
CA VAL A 150 5.25 8.49 -7.30
C VAL A 150 4.07 8.64 -8.25
N SER A 151 4.24 9.37 -9.35
CA SER A 151 3.17 9.59 -10.33
C SER A 151 2.67 8.29 -10.97
N HIS A 152 3.57 7.38 -11.36
CA HIS A 152 3.21 6.15 -12.06
C HIS A 152 2.68 5.04 -11.14
N PHE A 153 3.29 4.85 -9.96
CA PHE A 153 3.01 3.68 -9.12
C PHE A 153 2.17 4.02 -7.89
N VAL A 154 2.35 5.20 -7.28
CA VAL A 154 1.78 5.49 -5.95
C VAL A 154 0.46 6.26 -6.05
N GLN A 155 0.39 7.25 -6.95
CA GLN A 155 -0.71 8.21 -6.99
C GLN A 155 -2.08 7.54 -7.23
N LYS A 156 -2.18 6.61 -8.18
CA LYS A 156 -3.46 5.94 -8.48
C LYS A 156 -3.94 5.02 -7.34
N PRO A 157 -3.11 4.10 -6.80
CA PRO A 157 -3.50 3.31 -5.61
C PRO A 157 -3.87 4.17 -4.41
N LEU A 158 -3.10 5.23 -4.11
CA LEU A 158 -3.40 6.13 -3.00
C LEU A 158 -4.73 6.85 -3.18
N ASN A 159 -5.00 7.39 -4.38
CA ASN A 159 -6.28 8.05 -4.67
C ASN A 159 -7.46 7.07 -4.53
N ASN A 160 -7.28 5.81 -4.92
CA ASN A 160 -8.30 4.78 -4.74
C ASN A 160 -8.53 4.46 -3.26
N ALA A 161 -7.47 4.41 -2.45
CA ALA A 161 -7.56 4.23 -1.00
C ALA A 161 -8.31 5.38 -0.32
N ILE A 162 -7.99 6.63 -0.67
CA ILE A 162 -8.67 7.82 -0.13
C ILE A 162 -10.16 7.79 -0.49
N LYS A 163 -10.50 7.48 -1.75
CA LYS A 163 -11.89 7.34 -2.19
C LYS A 163 -12.61 6.22 -1.45
N TYR A 164 -11.96 5.07 -1.30
CA TYR A 164 -12.50 3.93 -0.55
C TYR A 164 -12.79 4.31 0.90
N SER A 165 -11.84 4.94 1.60
CA SER A 165 -12.03 5.40 2.98
C SER A 165 -13.17 6.40 3.11
N ALA A 166 -13.28 7.35 2.19
CA ALA A 166 -14.40 8.30 2.17
C ALA A 166 -15.76 7.61 1.98
N LEU A 167 -15.81 6.56 1.16
CA LEU A 167 -17.02 5.74 1.03
C LEU A 167 -17.30 4.99 2.33
N VAL A 168 -16.32 4.29 2.90
CA VAL A 168 -16.51 3.54 4.16
C VAL A 168 -17.04 4.44 5.27
N HIS A 169 -16.51 5.65 5.44
CA HIS A 169 -17.01 6.61 6.43
C HIS A 169 -18.48 6.99 6.19
N LYS A 170 -18.85 7.34 4.95
CA LYS A 170 -20.25 7.64 4.61
C LYS A 170 -21.18 6.46 4.85
N ALA A 171 -20.74 5.24 4.57
CA ALA A 171 -21.52 4.02 4.86
C ALA A 171 -21.64 3.76 6.37
N MET A 172 -20.62 4.07 7.15
CA MET A 172 -20.66 3.96 8.61
C MET A 172 -21.62 4.98 9.24
N GLU A 173 -21.64 6.21 8.71
CA GLU A 173 -22.54 7.29 9.16
C GLU A 173 -24.00 7.02 8.79
N ASN A 174 -24.27 6.66 7.52
CA ASN A 174 -25.62 6.58 6.98
C ASN A 174 -26.20 5.15 6.94
N GLY A 175 -25.37 4.14 7.22
CA GLY A 175 -25.68 2.72 7.02
C GLY A 175 -25.50 2.24 5.56
N PHE A 176 -25.65 3.12 4.56
CA PHE A 176 -25.49 2.83 3.13
C PHE A 176 -24.99 4.05 2.34
N ILE A 177 -24.60 3.84 1.09
CA ILE A 177 -24.27 4.91 0.14
C ILE A 177 -24.96 4.64 -1.20
N LEU A 178 -25.58 5.68 -1.76
CA LEU A 178 -26.06 5.71 -3.15
C LEU A 178 -24.96 6.27 -4.05
N LEU A 179 -24.57 5.49 -5.06
CA LEU A 179 -23.70 5.91 -6.16
C LEU A 179 -24.45 5.90 -7.49
#